data_AF-A0A4U1CCT5-F1
#
_entry.id   AF-A0A4U1CCT5-F1
#
_cell.length_a   1.000
_cell.length_b   1.000
_cell.length_c   1.000
_cell.angle_alpha   90.00
_cell.angle_beta   90.00
_cell.angle_gamma   90.00
#
_symmetry.space_group_name_H-M   'P 1'
#
loop_
_entity.id
_entity.type
_entity.pdbx_description
1 polymer ?
#
loop_
_entity_poly.entity_id
_entity_poly.type
_entity_poly.pdbx_seq_one_letter_code
_entity_poly.pdbx_strand_id
1 'polypeptide(L)'
;MKKFLVLLTICQIMISCNTENYPYSDEETEQFLNEVVKNAKATITDLTEIDRKPADKFGILTRYTLSKKDQDEYHKNNGTIVNKDGNIYDFNTYNLKDYQLKNEKNEVLKFVDNGAAKTLQGLPFGEYENVLCRNLGIMFNLNKKFEKLNGFINIEFEMSNGMKKEVKIPVNISINDKVPD
;
A
#
# COMPACT_ATOMS: atom_id res chain seq x y z
N MET A 1 54.36 6.48 22.42
CA MET A 1 53.03 5.88 22.65
C MET A 1 52.07 6.95 23.18
N LYS A 2 51.53 7.82 22.31
CA LYS A 2 50.63 8.91 22.73
C LYS A 2 49.80 9.53 21.59
N LYS A 3 49.59 8.78 20.49
CA LYS A 3 48.80 9.24 19.33
C LYS A 3 47.65 8.29 18.96
N PHE A 4 47.50 7.17 19.66
CA PHE A 4 46.43 6.20 19.39
C PHE A 4 45.11 6.47 20.12
N LEU A 5 45.10 7.45 21.06
CA LEU A 5 43.93 7.74 21.89
C LEU A 5 42.94 8.74 21.27
N VAL A 6 43.28 9.38 20.14
CA VAL A 6 42.43 10.38 19.49
C VAL A 6 41.49 9.77 18.45
N LEU A 7 41.76 8.52 17.99
CA LEU A 7 40.91 7.87 16.99
C LEU A 7 39.62 7.25 17.58
N LEU A 8 39.56 7.09 18.90
CA LEU A 8 38.44 6.44 19.60
C LEU A 8 37.33 7.41 20.04
N THR A 9 37.54 8.72 19.93
CA THR A 9 36.56 9.75 20.35
C THR A 9 35.66 10.24 19.22
N ILE A 10 35.93 9.87 17.96
CA ILE A 10 35.16 10.37 16.78
C ILE A 10 34.08 9.34 16.35
N CYS A 11 34.12 8.11 16.86
CA CYS A 11 33.21 7.05 16.41
C CYS A 11 31.82 7.05 17.10
N GLN A 12 31.57 7.91 18.09
CA GLN A 12 30.30 7.93 18.83
C GLN A 12 29.21 8.85 18.27
N ILE A 13 29.41 9.49 17.11
CA ILE A 13 28.44 10.46 16.55
C ILE A 13 27.57 9.85 15.43
N MET A 14 27.76 8.58 15.06
CA MET A 14 26.96 7.95 13.98
C MET A 14 25.85 7.02 14.47
N ILE A 15 25.21 7.34 15.60
CA ILE A 15 23.91 6.78 15.97
C ILE A 15 22.91 7.92 16.16
N SER A 16 22.73 8.74 15.12
CA SER A 16 21.39 9.31 14.89
C SER A 16 20.64 8.28 14.08
N CYS A 17 19.90 7.40 14.76
CA CYS A 17 18.75 6.76 14.11
C CYS A 17 17.89 7.91 13.60
N ASN A 18 17.83 8.08 12.28
CA ASN A 18 16.73 8.79 11.62
C ASN A 18 15.48 7.95 11.87
N THR A 19 14.91 8.00 13.07
CA THR A 19 13.46 7.92 13.18
C THR A 19 12.99 9.17 12.47
N GLU A 20 12.50 9.02 11.24
CA GLU A 20 11.65 10.05 10.67
C GLU A 20 10.67 10.46 11.77
N ASN A 21 10.61 11.76 12.10
CA ASN A 21 9.70 12.25 13.12
C ASN A 21 8.29 11.94 12.64
N TYR A 22 7.75 10.80 13.07
CA TYR A 22 6.42 10.33 12.74
C TYR A 22 5.42 11.35 13.31
N PRO A 23 4.77 12.15 12.46
CA PRO A 23 4.07 13.35 12.93
C PRO A 23 2.62 13.09 13.31
N TYR A 24 2.15 11.84 13.17
CA TYR A 24 0.75 11.46 13.39
C TYR A 24 0.55 10.90 14.79
N SER A 25 -0.58 11.24 15.39
CA SER A 25 -1.02 10.66 16.66
C SER A 25 -1.37 9.16 16.50
N ASP A 26 -1.40 8.43 17.62
CA ASP A 26 -1.82 7.03 17.63
C ASP A 26 -3.27 6.86 17.13
N GLU A 27 -4.14 7.83 17.41
CA GLU A 27 -5.55 7.85 16.98
C GLU A 27 -5.67 8.00 15.47
N GLU A 28 -4.93 8.96 14.87
CA GLU A 28 -4.86 9.13 13.41
C GLU A 28 -4.29 7.88 12.73
N THR A 29 -3.27 7.30 13.35
CA THR A 29 -2.61 6.06 12.86
C THR A 29 -3.58 4.89 12.86
N GLU A 30 -4.31 4.71 13.96
CA GLU A 30 -5.28 3.64 14.09
C GLU A 30 -6.45 3.82 13.12
N GLN A 31 -6.97 5.04 12.98
CA GLN A 31 -8.00 5.35 11.99
C GLN A 31 -7.53 5.03 10.57
N PHE A 32 -6.34 5.46 10.20
CA PHE A 32 -5.76 5.17 8.89
C PHE A 32 -5.66 3.66 8.63
N LEU A 33 -5.06 2.91 9.56
CA LEU A 33 -4.94 1.46 9.42
C LEU A 33 -6.31 0.78 9.35
N ASN A 34 -7.29 1.23 10.14
CA ASN A 34 -8.67 0.72 10.09
C ASN A 34 -9.30 0.89 8.71
N GLU A 35 -9.16 2.06 8.10
CA GLU A 35 -9.70 2.30 6.77
C GLU A 35 -8.96 1.51 5.70
N VAL A 36 -7.62 1.45 5.79
CA VAL A 36 -6.78 0.66 4.87
C VAL A 36 -7.20 -0.82 4.87
N VAL A 37 -7.39 -1.43 6.04
CA VAL A 37 -7.79 -2.84 6.10
C VAL A 37 -9.25 -3.05 5.70
N LYS A 38 -10.16 -2.16 6.13
CA LYS A 38 -11.59 -2.25 5.81
C LYS A 38 -11.86 -2.19 4.31
N ASN A 39 -11.10 -1.36 3.60
CA ASN A 39 -11.34 -1.09 2.18
C ASN A 39 -10.45 -1.90 1.22
N ALA A 40 -9.55 -2.74 1.74
CA ALA A 40 -8.64 -3.52 0.92
C ALA A 40 -9.39 -4.57 0.08
N LYS A 41 -9.23 -4.50 -1.24
CA LYS A 41 -9.84 -5.42 -2.21
C LYS A 41 -8.87 -5.79 -3.32
N ALA A 42 -8.93 -7.04 -3.76
CA ALA A 42 -8.22 -7.46 -4.96
C ALA A 42 -8.90 -6.91 -6.21
N THR A 43 -8.11 -6.49 -7.18
CA THR A 43 -8.59 -5.95 -8.45
C THR A 43 -7.63 -6.28 -9.60
N ILE A 44 -8.15 -6.30 -10.82
CA ILE A 44 -7.32 -6.35 -12.02
C ILE A 44 -6.63 -4.99 -12.25
N THR A 45 -5.75 -4.92 -13.24
CA THR A 45 -5.11 -3.64 -13.63
C THR A 45 -5.90 -2.98 -14.76
N ASP A 46 -5.70 -1.67 -14.96
CA ASP A 46 -6.29 -0.94 -16.09
C ASP A 46 -5.91 -1.58 -17.44
N LEU A 47 -4.66 -2.06 -17.56
CA LEU A 47 -4.19 -2.78 -18.73
C LEU A 47 -4.99 -4.07 -18.96
N THR A 48 -5.30 -4.79 -17.89
CA THR A 48 -6.11 -6.01 -17.96
C THR A 48 -7.55 -5.71 -18.39
N GLU A 49 -8.14 -4.63 -17.87
CA GLU A 49 -9.50 -4.19 -18.24
C GLU A 49 -9.58 -3.82 -19.73
N ILE A 50 -8.58 -3.11 -20.24
CA ILE A 50 -8.49 -2.67 -21.64
C ILE A 50 -8.25 -3.87 -22.56
N ASP A 51 -7.23 -4.68 -22.27
CA ASP A 51 -6.77 -5.72 -23.19
C ASP A 51 -7.64 -6.98 -23.16
N ARG A 52 -8.26 -7.28 -22.00
CA ARG A 52 -9.06 -8.50 -21.76
C ARG A 52 -8.34 -9.78 -22.19
N LYS A 53 -7.05 -9.86 -21.89
CA LYS A 53 -6.20 -11.02 -22.16
C LYS A 53 -5.72 -11.64 -20.84
N PRO A 54 -5.34 -12.93 -20.84
CA PRO A 54 -4.75 -13.57 -19.67
C PRO A 54 -3.59 -12.74 -19.12
N ALA A 55 -3.68 -12.37 -17.85
CA ALA A 55 -2.78 -11.47 -17.16
C ALA A 55 -1.96 -12.20 -16.10
N ASP A 56 -0.76 -11.70 -15.79
CA ASP A 56 0.09 -12.16 -14.70
C ASP A 56 0.28 -11.08 -13.62
N LYS A 57 -0.52 -10.01 -13.70
CA LYS A 57 -0.51 -8.89 -12.76
C LYS A 57 -1.91 -8.59 -12.26
N PHE A 58 -1.98 -8.21 -11.00
CA PHE A 58 -3.19 -7.73 -10.34
C PHE A 58 -2.79 -6.84 -9.17
N GLY A 59 -3.74 -6.10 -8.62
CA GLY A 59 -3.52 -5.20 -7.50
C GLY A 59 -4.37 -5.50 -6.28
N ILE A 60 -3.94 -4.93 -5.16
CA ILE A 60 -4.82 -4.64 -4.02
C ILE A 60 -5.07 -3.13 -4.04
N LEU A 61 -6.33 -2.74 -4.12
CA LEU A 61 -6.79 -1.37 -3.99
C LEU A 61 -7.36 -1.18 -2.58
N THR A 62 -7.02 -0.08 -1.94
CA THR A 62 -7.62 0.37 -0.67
C THR A 62 -7.76 1.89 -0.68
N ARG A 63 -8.30 2.47 0.38
CA ARG A 63 -8.52 3.91 0.52
C ARG A 63 -8.62 4.32 1.98
N TYR A 64 -8.31 5.58 2.23
CA TYR A 64 -8.58 6.25 3.49
C TYR A 64 -9.22 7.62 3.23
N THR A 65 -10.01 8.08 4.20
CA THR A 65 -10.68 9.37 4.19
C THR A 65 -9.65 10.47 4.39
N LEU A 66 -9.69 11.51 3.55
CA LEU A 66 -8.80 12.65 3.73
C LEU A 66 -9.16 13.45 4.98
N SER A 67 -8.15 14.06 5.61
CA SER A 67 -8.37 14.96 6.74
C SER A 67 -9.24 16.14 6.30
N LYS A 68 -9.97 16.76 7.24
CA LYS A 68 -10.81 17.93 6.92
C LYS A 68 -10.00 19.05 6.26
N LYS A 69 -8.75 19.24 6.71
CA LYS A 69 -7.80 20.20 6.14
C LYS A 69 -7.50 19.91 4.67
N ASP A 70 -7.26 18.64 4.32
CA ASP A 70 -6.94 18.25 2.95
C ASP A 70 -8.19 18.33 2.04
N GLN A 71 -9.37 18.01 2.56
CA GLN A 71 -10.64 18.21 1.85
C GLN A 71 -10.86 19.69 1.54
N ASP A 72 -10.63 20.58 2.52
CA ASP A 72 -10.79 22.02 2.33
C ASP A 72 -9.75 22.56 1.32
N GLU A 73 -8.52 22.06 1.33
CA GLU A 73 -7.50 22.35 0.30
C GLU A 73 -7.96 21.93 -1.09
N TYR A 74 -8.45 20.69 -1.23
CA TYR A 74 -8.97 20.15 -2.48
C TYR A 74 -10.07 21.03 -3.09
N HIS A 75 -11.06 21.41 -2.28
CA HIS A 75 -12.16 22.26 -2.74
C HIS A 75 -11.71 23.67 -3.07
N LYS A 76 -10.80 24.26 -2.28
CA LYS A 76 -10.26 25.59 -2.53
C LYS A 76 -9.42 25.66 -3.81
N ASN A 77 -8.73 24.57 -4.14
CA ASN A 77 -7.80 24.49 -5.27
C ASN A 77 -8.39 23.77 -6.48
N ASN A 78 -9.73 23.74 -6.62
CA ASN A 78 -10.43 23.15 -7.77
C ASN A 78 -10.02 21.69 -8.08
N GLY A 79 -9.94 20.86 -7.05
CA GLY A 79 -9.70 19.43 -7.19
C GLY A 79 -8.24 19.01 -7.10
N THR A 80 -7.37 19.85 -6.51
CA THR A 80 -5.95 19.56 -6.35
C THR A 80 -5.51 19.71 -4.89
N ILE A 81 -4.66 18.80 -4.43
CA ILE A 81 -3.95 18.91 -3.16
C ILE A 81 -2.47 18.92 -3.51
N VAL A 82 -1.72 19.86 -2.93
CA VAL A 82 -0.26 19.91 -3.10
C VAL A 82 0.33 18.65 -2.51
N ASN A 83 1.03 17.87 -3.34
CA ASN A 83 1.76 16.71 -2.85
C ASN A 83 2.86 17.18 -1.90
N LYS A 84 2.81 16.73 -0.67
CA LYS A 84 3.78 17.02 0.39
C LYS A 84 4.42 15.70 0.76
N ASP A 85 5.74 15.69 0.92
CA ASP A 85 6.39 14.56 1.55
C ASP A 85 5.88 14.41 2.99
N GLY A 86 5.62 13.18 3.42
CA GLY A 86 5.17 12.88 4.77
C GLY A 86 3.65 12.83 4.93
N ASN A 87 2.92 12.43 3.89
CA ASN A 87 1.54 11.96 4.08
C ASN A 87 1.53 10.70 4.93
N ILE A 88 0.41 10.41 5.61
CA ILE A 88 0.34 9.27 6.52
C ILE A 88 0.68 7.94 5.85
N TYR A 89 0.31 7.76 4.58
CA TYR A 89 0.61 6.55 3.82
C TYR A 89 2.09 6.43 3.43
N ASP A 90 2.88 7.51 3.46
CA ASP A 90 4.33 7.47 3.21
C ASP A 90 5.08 6.75 4.35
N PHE A 91 4.48 6.69 5.54
CA PHE A 91 4.99 6.00 6.73
C PHE A 91 4.48 4.56 6.86
N ASN A 92 3.80 4.04 5.84
CA ASN A 92 3.25 2.69 5.84
C ASN A 92 4.11 1.72 5.03
N THR A 93 4.34 0.55 5.62
CA THR A 93 4.85 -0.61 4.90
C THR A 93 3.84 -1.76 4.98
N TYR A 94 3.99 -2.73 4.08
CA TYR A 94 3.19 -3.95 4.13
C TYR A 94 4.06 -5.21 4.08
N ASN A 95 3.59 -6.24 4.77
CA ASN A 95 4.19 -7.56 4.78
C ASN A 95 3.16 -8.60 4.35
N LEU A 96 3.49 -9.34 3.30
CA LEU A 96 2.73 -10.52 2.90
C LEU A 96 3.00 -11.66 3.89
N LYS A 97 1.96 -12.11 4.61
CA LYS A 97 2.08 -13.15 5.65
C LYS A 97 1.87 -14.53 5.07
N ASP A 98 0.78 -14.73 4.33
CA ASP A 98 0.49 -15.94 3.59
C ASP A 98 -0.43 -15.64 2.39
N TYR A 99 -0.64 -16.64 1.53
CA TYR A 99 -1.58 -16.55 0.43
C TYR A 99 -1.90 -17.93 -0.14
N GLN A 100 -3.03 -18.02 -0.84
CA GLN A 100 -3.34 -19.13 -1.72
C GLN A 100 -4.02 -18.57 -2.96
N LEU A 101 -3.42 -18.76 -4.13
CA LEU A 101 -3.95 -18.23 -5.39
C LEU A 101 -4.01 -19.33 -6.44
N LYS A 102 -5.15 -19.44 -7.13
CA LYS A 102 -5.37 -20.40 -8.22
C LYS A 102 -5.99 -19.74 -9.43
N ASN A 103 -5.60 -20.19 -10.62
CA ASN A 103 -6.21 -19.74 -11.87
C ASN A 103 -7.41 -20.61 -12.28
N GLU A 104 -8.01 -20.32 -13.44
CA GLU A 104 -9.12 -21.06 -14.03
C GLU A 104 -8.83 -22.55 -14.29
N LYS A 105 -7.54 -22.92 -14.38
CA LYS A 105 -7.06 -24.30 -14.57
C LYS A 105 -6.72 -25.00 -13.24
N ASN A 106 -7.04 -24.40 -12.10
CA ASN A 106 -6.68 -24.86 -10.76
C ASN A 106 -5.17 -24.95 -10.50
N GLU A 107 -4.35 -24.31 -11.31
CA GLU A 107 -2.92 -24.22 -11.06
C GLU A 107 -2.67 -23.30 -9.88
N VAL A 108 -1.71 -23.61 -9.01
CA VAL A 108 -1.30 -22.72 -7.91
C VAL A 108 -0.31 -21.68 -8.45
N LEU A 109 -0.58 -20.40 -8.19
CA LEU A 109 0.23 -19.27 -8.61
C LEU A 109 1.06 -18.77 -7.43
N LYS A 110 2.27 -18.30 -7.72
CA LYS A 110 3.22 -17.75 -6.75
C LYS A 110 3.58 -16.32 -7.14
N PHE A 111 3.82 -15.49 -6.14
CA PHE A 111 4.37 -14.16 -6.38
C PHE A 111 5.78 -14.22 -6.96
N VAL A 112 6.06 -13.30 -7.87
CA VAL A 112 7.39 -13.05 -8.40
C VAL A 112 7.87 -11.73 -7.81
N ASP A 113 8.96 -11.78 -7.07
CA ASP A 113 9.61 -10.58 -6.56
C ASP A 113 10.13 -9.74 -7.73
N ASN A 114 9.76 -8.47 -7.75
CA ASN A 114 10.17 -7.49 -8.74
C ASN A 114 11.04 -6.38 -8.14
N GLY A 115 11.44 -6.51 -6.87
CA GLY A 115 12.24 -5.50 -6.15
C GLY A 115 11.46 -4.22 -5.82
N ALA A 116 10.13 -4.22 -5.96
CA ALA A 116 9.33 -3.05 -5.60
C ALA A 116 9.38 -2.77 -4.09
N ALA A 117 9.36 -1.49 -3.74
CA ALA A 117 9.26 -1.07 -2.35
C ALA A 117 7.95 -1.59 -1.74
N LYS A 118 8.02 -2.12 -0.52
CA LYS A 118 6.87 -2.67 0.20
C LYS A 118 6.06 -1.57 0.87
N THR A 119 5.62 -0.60 0.10
CA THR A 119 4.89 0.60 0.53
C THR A 119 3.60 0.75 -0.24
N LEU A 120 2.59 1.39 0.37
CA LEU A 120 1.37 1.76 -0.34
C LEU A 120 1.65 2.87 -1.35
N GLN A 121 1.20 2.68 -2.59
CA GLN A 121 1.34 3.68 -3.64
C GLN A 121 0.13 4.61 -3.63
N GLY A 122 0.36 5.92 -3.63
CA GLY A 122 -0.67 6.92 -3.82
C GLY A 122 -1.30 6.82 -5.21
N LEU A 123 -2.61 6.63 -5.28
CA LEU A 123 -3.41 6.63 -6.51
C LEU A 123 -4.30 7.89 -6.57
N PRO A 124 -4.96 8.17 -7.71
CA PRO A 124 -5.86 9.32 -7.82
C PRO A 124 -6.92 9.37 -6.72
N PHE A 125 -7.29 10.59 -6.33
CA PHE A 125 -8.39 10.80 -5.39
C PHE A 125 -9.71 10.30 -5.97
N GLY A 126 -10.63 9.89 -5.09
CA GLY A 126 -11.98 9.49 -5.46
C GLY A 126 -12.98 9.87 -4.38
N GLU A 127 -14.25 9.95 -4.75
CA GLU A 127 -15.33 10.14 -3.80
C GLU A 127 -15.99 8.80 -3.48
N TYR A 128 -16.13 8.49 -2.20
CA TYR A 128 -16.83 7.31 -1.74
C TYR A 128 -17.82 7.68 -0.65
N GLU A 129 -19.09 7.29 -0.82
CA GLU A 129 -20.18 7.68 0.09
C GLU A 129 -20.27 9.21 0.31
N ASN A 130 -19.96 10.00 -0.73
CA ASN A 130 -19.87 11.48 -0.70
C ASN A 130 -18.73 12.04 0.17
N VAL A 131 -17.71 11.24 0.46
CA VAL A 131 -16.50 11.65 1.18
C VAL A 131 -15.30 11.52 0.27
N LEU A 132 -14.46 12.57 0.23
CA LEU A 132 -13.23 12.57 -0.55
C LEU A 132 -12.18 11.68 0.12
N CYS A 133 -11.69 10.70 -0.63
CA CYS A 133 -10.72 9.71 -0.20
C CYS A 133 -9.45 9.77 -1.04
N ARG A 134 -8.35 9.32 -0.44
CA ARG A 134 -7.13 8.97 -1.17
C ARG A 134 -7.12 7.47 -1.43
N ASN A 135 -7.14 7.10 -2.70
CA ASN A 135 -6.92 5.70 -3.10
C ASN A 135 -5.44 5.33 -2.93
N LEU A 136 -5.21 4.08 -2.51
CA LEU A 136 -3.89 3.50 -2.30
C LEU A 136 -3.82 2.12 -2.93
N GLY A 137 -2.66 1.76 -3.49
CA GLY A 137 -2.49 0.52 -4.23
C GLY A 137 -1.23 -0.27 -3.89
N ILE A 138 -1.33 -1.58 -4.06
CA ILE A 138 -0.20 -2.52 -4.13
C ILE A 138 -0.32 -3.29 -5.43
N MET A 139 0.76 -3.41 -6.19
CA MET A 139 0.80 -4.20 -7.42
C MET A 139 1.57 -5.51 -7.18
N PHE A 140 1.01 -6.63 -7.64
CA PHE A 140 1.63 -7.94 -7.56
C PHE A 140 1.85 -8.57 -8.93
N ASN A 141 2.99 -9.23 -9.10
CA ASN A 141 3.31 -10.06 -10.25
C ASN A 141 3.21 -11.54 -9.87
N LEU A 142 2.71 -12.37 -10.78
CA LEU A 142 2.58 -13.81 -10.62
C LEU A 142 3.47 -14.55 -11.61
N ASN A 143 3.85 -15.78 -11.26
CA ASN A 143 4.69 -16.64 -12.10
C ASN A 143 3.96 -17.26 -13.29
N LYS A 144 2.63 -17.14 -13.34
CA LYS A 144 1.76 -17.68 -14.40
C LYS A 144 0.63 -16.69 -14.66
N LYS A 145 0.01 -16.86 -15.82
CA LYS A 145 -1.16 -16.07 -16.23
C LYS A 145 -2.47 -16.63 -15.66
N PHE A 146 -3.46 -15.77 -15.58
CA PHE A 146 -4.84 -16.07 -15.21
C PHE A 146 -5.82 -15.33 -16.13
N GLU A 147 -6.95 -15.97 -16.43
CA GLU A 147 -8.17 -15.30 -16.86
C GLU A 147 -9.11 -15.06 -15.67
N LYS A 148 -9.07 -15.97 -14.69
CA LYS A 148 -9.73 -15.84 -13.39
C LYS A 148 -8.73 -16.18 -12.30
N LEU A 149 -8.69 -15.39 -11.24
CA LEU A 149 -7.84 -15.61 -10.08
C LEU A 149 -8.71 -15.75 -8.84
N ASN A 150 -8.54 -16.86 -8.12
CA ASN A 150 -9.31 -17.19 -6.93
C ASN A 150 -8.41 -17.52 -5.75
N GLY A 151 -8.88 -17.19 -4.54
CA GLY A 151 -8.26 -17.59 -3.28
C GLY A 151 -8.21 -16.44 -2.27
N PHE A 152 -7.07 -16.23 -1.63
CA PHE A 152 -6.89 -15.19 -0.62
C PHE A 152 -5.43 -14.76 -0.46
N ILE A 153 -5.25 -13.60 0.19
CA ILE A 153 -3.96 -13.04 0.56
C ILE A 153 -4.09 -12.47 1.99
N ASN A 154 -3.19 -12.83 2.90
CA ASN A 154 -3.09 -12.15 4.20
C ASN A 154 -1.96 -11.13 4.16
N ILE A 155 -2.31 -9.87 4.46
CA ILE A 155 -1.38 -8.74 4.47
C ILE A 155 -1.40 -8.10 5.85
N GLU A 156 -0.22 -7.86 6.40
CA GLU A 156 -0.01 -7.03 7.59
C GLU A 156 0.48 -5.66 7.15
N PHE A 157 -0.28 -4.62 7.48
CA PHE A 157 0.13 -3.23 7.31
C PHE A 157 0.79 -2.74 8.60
N GLU A 158 1.94 -2.11 8.48
CA GLU A 158 2.76 -1.63 9.60
C GLU A 158 3.13 -0.16 9.39
N MET A 159 2.93 0.63 10.43
CA MET A 159 3.27 2.06 10.48
C MET A 159 4.63 2.27 11.13
N SER A 160 5.30 3.37 10.83
CA SER A 160 6.63 3.69 11.40
C SER A 160 6.66 3.79 12.93
N ASN A 161 5.52 4.02 13.60
CA ASN A 161 5.40 3.96 15.07
C ASN A 161 5.29 2.51 15.63
N GLY A 162 5.29 1.50 14.76
CA GLY A 162 5.20 0.08 15.10
C GLY A 162 3.76 -0.45 15.20
N MET A 163 2.73 0.38 15.02
CA MET A 163 1.33 -0.09 14.99
C MET A 163 1.07 -0.95 13.75
N LYS A 164 0.36 -2.08 13.93
CA LYS A 164 0.10 -3.06 12.86
C LYS A 164 -1.38 -3.43 12.78
N LYS A 165 -1.88 -3.67 11.57
CA LYS A 165 -3.15 -4.36 11.33
C LYS A 165 -3.03 -5.40 10.22
N GLU A 166 -3.57 -6.58 10.47
CA GLU A 166 -3.60 -7.68 9.50
C GLU A 166 -5.00 -7.81 8.90
N VAL A 167 -5.07 -8.16 7.62
CA VAL A 167 -6.32 -8.44 6.92
C VAL A 167 -6.16 -9.61 5.95
N LYS A 168 -7.18 -10.47 5.93
CA LYS A 168 -7.37 -11.51 4.93
C LYS A 168 -8.24 -11.00 3.80
N ILE A 169 -7.63 -10.76 2.65
CA ILE A 169 -8.31 -10.23 1.47
C ILE A 169 -8.74 -11.41 0.59
N PRO A 170 -10.04 -11.61 0.36
CA PRO A 170 -10.50 -12.60 -0.61
C PRO A 170 -10.11 -12.16 -2.02
N VAL A 171 -9.63 -13.11 -2.82
CA VAL A 171 -9.34 -12.90 -4.23
C VAL A 171 -10.36 -13.69 -5.04
N ASN A 172 -11.14 -12.99 -5.84
CA ASN A 172 -12.04 -13.55 -6.84
C ASN A 172 -12.18 -12.48 -7.93
N ILE A 173 -11.24 -12.48 -8.86
CA ILE A 173 -11.17 -11.49 -9.94
C ILE A 173 -11.08 -12.18 -11.30
N SER A 174 -11.57 -11.51 -12.33
CA SER A 174 -11.50 -11.97 -13.71
C SER A 174 -11.07 -10.86 -14.65
N ILE A 175 -10.52 -11.23 -15.81
CA ILE A 175 -10.17 -10.29 -16.90
C ILE A 175 -11.38 -9.55 -17.48
N ASN A 176 -12.60 -9.91 -17.09
CA ASN A 176 -13.83 -9.23 -17.49
C ASN A 176 -14.35 -8.25 -16.43
N ASP A 177 -13.70 -8.20 -15.26
CA ASP A 177 -14.05 -7.25 -14.21
C ASP A 177 -13.67 -5.83 -14.65
N LYS A 178 -14.14 -4.85 -13.88
CA LYS A 178 -13.70 -3.47 -14.01
C LYS A 178 -12.82 -3.09 -12.83
N VAL A 179 -11.84 -2.24 -13.07
CA VAL A 179 -11.12 -1.58 -11.98
C VAL A 179 -12.13 -0.70 -11.24
N PRO A 180 -12.25 -0.83 -9.91
CA PRO A 180 -13.18 -0.01 -9.17
C PRO A 180 -12.78 1.46 -9.16
N ASP A 181 -13.77 2.31 -9.37
CA ASP A 181 -13.66 3.77 -9.18
C ASP A 181 -13.30 4.14 -7.71
#